data_AF-A0A836UIE0-F1
#
_entry.id   AF-A0A836UIE0-F1
#
_cell.length_a   1.000
_cell.length_b   1.000
_cell.length_c   1.000
_cell.angle_alpha   90.00
_cell.angle_beta   90.00
_cell.angle_gamma   90.00
#
_symmetry.space_group_name_H-M   'P 1'
#
loop_
_entity.id
_entity.type
_entity.pdbx_description
1 polymer ?
#
loop_
_entity_poly.entity_id
_entity_poly.type
_entity_poly.pdbx_seq_one_letter_code
_entity_poly.pdbx_strand_id
1 'polypeptide(L)'
;MDTLWNNLVKGLQEGALAAVDKAGDLTRVARARLDIAAAKNQLNRTQAELGATVHELLEARADPATNAQVQALSQQLKTLDAELISCEASYGALQNELAARTEQTDEVDKTEQTDQESI
;
A
#
# COMPACT_ATOMS: atom_id res chain seq x y z
N MET A 1 8.05 -37.91 -27.76
CA MET A 1 8.30 -37.96 -26.30
C MET A 1 8.94 -36.66 -25.84
N ASP A 2 9.96 -36.15 -26.54
CA ASP A 2 10.64 -34.88 -26.19
C ASP A 2 9.71 -33.65 -26.12
N THR A 3 8.64 -33.62 -26.92
CA THR A 3 7.67 -32.51 -26.96
C THR A 3 6.81 -32.41 -25.70
N LEU A 4 6.40 -33.54 -25.11
CA LEU A 4 5.62 -33.54 -23.86
C LEU A 4 6.49 -33.12 -22.66
N TRP A 5 7.75 -33.56 -22.64
CA TRP A 5 8.70 -33.17 -21.61
C TRP A 5 9.03 -31.67 -21.68
N ASN A 6 9.28 -31.14 -22.88
CA ASN A 6 9.53 -29.72 -23.08
C ASN A 6 8.33 -28.85 -22.67
N ASN A 7 7.10 -29.28 -22.97
CA ASN A 7 5.89 -28.56 -22.55
C ASN A 7 5.72 -28.55 -21.03
N LEU A 8 6.08 -29.64 -20.35
CA LEU A 8 5.99 -29.75 -18.89
C LEU A 8 7.03 -28.86 -18.19
N VAL A 9 8.26 -28.84 -18.71
CA VAL A 9 9.33 -27.96 -18.23
C VAL A 9 8.95 -26.49 -18.46
N LYS A 10 8.37 -26.17 -19.61
CA LYS A 10 7.89 -24.83 -19.93
C LYS A 10 6.78 -24.38 -18.97
N GLY A 11 5.77 -25.23 -18.72
CA GLY A 11 4.70 -24.92 -17.77
C GLY A 11 5.19 -24.76 -16.32
N LEU A 12 6.23 -25.52 -15.91
CA LEU A 12 6.86 -25.33 -14.60
C LEU A 12 7.61 -23.99 -14.52
N GLN A 13 8.33 -23.61 -15.58
CA GLN A 13 9.04 -22.33 -15.65
C GLN A 13 8.07 -21.13 -15.65
N GLU A 14 6.98 -21.23 -16.41
CA GLU A 14 5.89 -20.25 -16.43
C GLU A 14 5.21 -20.14 -15.06
N GLY A 15 4.92 -21.27 -14.42
CA GLY A 15 4.36 -21.29 -13.06
C GLY A 15 5.31 -20.69 -12.01
N ALA A 16 6.62 -20.94 -12.12
CA ALA A 16 7.62 -20.34 -11.25
C ALA A 16 7.71 -18.82 -11.44
N LEU A 17 7.67 -18.33 -12.69
CA LEU A 17 7.63 -16.90 -12.99
C LEU A 17 6.37 -16.24 -12.43
N ALA A 18 5.19 -16.85 -12.63
CA ALA A 18 3.92 -16.35 -12.10
C ALA A 18 3.92 -16.28 -10.56
N ALA A 19 4.52 -17.27 -9.89
CA ALA A 19 4.66 -17.27 -8.43
C ALA A 19 5.58 -16.15 -7.92
N VAL A 20 6.69 -15.88 -8.62
CA VAL A 20 7.61 -14.78 -8.29
C VAL A 20 6.92 -13.43 -8.46
N ASP A 21 6.19 -13.24 -9.55
CA ASP A 21 5.42 -12.00 -9.78
C ASP A 21 4.38 -11.79 -8.67
N LYS A 22 3.63 -12.83 -8.32
CA LYS A 22 2.63 -12.73 -7.25
C LYS A 22 3.25 -12.43 -5.88
N ALA A 23 4.40 -13.02 -5.58
CA ALA A 23 5.15 -12.73 -4.37
C ALA A 23 5.65 -11.28 -4.34
N GLY A 24 6.06 -10.75 -5.50
CA GLY A 24 6.40 -9.34 -5.67
C GLY A 24 5.23 -8.42 -5.35
N ASP A 25 4.05 -8.70 -5.89
CA ASP A 25 2.83 -7.92 -5.64
C ASP A 25 2.42 -7.93 -4.17
N LEU A 26 2.44 -9.11 -3.51
CA LEU A 26 2.16 -9.23 -2.09
C LEU A 26 3.14 -8.42 -1.24
N THR A 27 4.42 -8.41 -1.63
CA THR A 27 5.45 -7.60 -0.95
C THR A 27 5.17 -6.11 -1.09
N ARG A 28 4.81 -5.64 -2.29
CA ARG A 28 4.43 -4.23 -2.55
C ARG A 28 3.22 -3.82 -1.70
N VAL A 29 2.18 -4.66 -1.67
CA VAL A 29 0.96 -4.42 -0.88
C VAL A 29 1.28 -4.40 0.62
N ALA A 30 2.07 -5.36 1.11
CA ALA A 30 2.47 -5.42 2.51
C ALA A 30 3.27 -4.18 2.91
N ARG A 31 4.19 -3.72 2.06
CA ARG A 31 4.97 -2.52 2.30
C ARG A 31 4.08 -1.28 2.40
N ALA A 32 3.19 -1.07 1.43
CA ALA A 32 2.27 0.06 1.44
C ALA A 32 1.37 0.09 2.69
N ARG A 33 0.90 -1.07 3.16
CA ARG A 33 0.14 -1.18 4.43
C ARG A 33 0.99 -0.83 5.65
N LEU A 34 2.26 -1.24 5.66
CA LEU A 34 3.18 -0.91 6.75
C LEU A 34 3.48 0.58 6.79
N ASP A 35 3.65 1.22 5.64
CA ASP A 35 3.85 2.67 5.54
C ASP A 35 2.61 3.44 6.06
N ILE A 36 1.39 3.01 5.71
CA ILE A 36 0.15 3.56 6.27
C ILE A 36 0.08 3.38 7.79
N ALA A 37 0.43 2.19 8.29
CA ALA A 37 0.41 1.91 9.73
C ALA A 37 1.44 2.77 10.49
N ALA A 38 2.62 2.97 9.91
CA ALA A 38 3.65 3.83 10.47
C ALA A 38 3.17 5.30 10.55
N ALA A 39 2.60 5.83 9.47
CA ALA A 39 2.03 7.18 9.43
C ALA A 39 0.91 7.35 10.48
N LYS A 40 -0.02 6.40 10.56
CA LYS A 40 -1.10 6.42 11.57
C LYS A 40 -0.58 6.39 13.01
N ASN A 41 0.43 5.56 13.28
CA ASN A 41 1.03 5.50 14.61
C ASN A 41 1.73 6.80 14.99
N GLN A 42 2.45 7.42 14.05
CA GLN A 42 3.13 8.69 14.28
C GLN A 42 2.13 9.83 14.51
N LEU A 43 1.03 9.84 13.76
CA LEU A 43 -0.07 10.78 13.93
C LEU A 43 -0.71 10.63 15.32
N ASN A 44 -1.09 9.41 15.71
CA ASN A 44 -1.67 9.13 17.03
C ASN A 44 -0.74 9.56 18.17
N ARG A 45 0.56 9.29 18.06
CA ARG A 45 1.55 9.72 19.04
C ARG A 45 1.63 11.24 19.14
N THR A 46 1.69 11.93 18.00
CA THR A 46 1.79 13.40 17.96
C THR A 46 0.50 14.05 18.50
N GLN A 47 -0.66 13.47 18.23
CA GLN A 47 -1.94 13.90 18.81
C GLN A 47 -1.96 13.74 20.33
N ALA A 48 -1.48 12.60 20.84
CA ALA A 48 -1.38 12.38 22.28
C ALA A 48 -0.42 13.37 22.96
N GLU A 49 0.72 13.65 22.34
CA GLU A 49 1.69 14.63 22.83
C GLU A 49 1.13 16.06 22.81
N LEU A 50 0.43 16.45 21.74
CA LEU A 50 -0.28 17.72 21.66
C LEU A 50 -1.34 17.83 22.75
N GLY A 51 -2.15 16.79 22.94
CA GLY A 51 -3.18 16.73 23.95
C GLY A 51 -2.61 16.88 25.37
N ALA A 52 -1.52 16.17 25.68
CA ALA A 52 -0.82 16.28 26.97
C ALA A 52 -0.27 17.71 27.18
N THR A 53 0.40 18.26 26.18
CA THR A 53 0.98 19.62 26.24
C THR A 53 -0.11 20.68 26.46
N VAL A 54 -1.22 20.59 25.72
CA VAL A 54 -2.35 21.52 25.87
C VAL A 54 -2.99 21.37 27.25
N HIS A 55 -3.17 20.14 27.73
CA HIS A 55 -3.73 19.88 29.06
C HIS A 55 -2.88 20.52 30.17
N GLU A 56 -1.56 20.32 30.15
CA GLU A 56 -0.63 20.92 31.12
C GLU A 56 -0.69 22.45 31.10
N LEU A 57 -0.77 23.06 29.91
CA LEU A 57 -0.90 24.52 29.78
C LEU A 57 -2.22 25.04 30.35
N LEU A 58 -3.32 24.32 30.13
CA LEU A 58 -4.63 24.67 30.68
C LEU A 58 -4.65 24.54 32.20
N GLU A 59 -4.02 23.51 32.78
CA GLU A 59 -3.86 23.38 34.24
C GLU A 59 -3.05 24.54 34.83
N ALA A 60 -2.00 24.97 34.13
CA ALA A 60 -1.20 26.13 34.50
C ALA A 60 -1.90 27.48 34.24
N ARG A 61 -3.13 27.48 33.70
CA ARG A 61 -3.87 28.68 33.24
C ARG A 61 -3.10 29.53 32.22
N ALA A 62 -2.21 28.90 31.46
CA ALA A 62 -1.52 29.50 30.33
C ALA A 62 -2.36 29.34 29.04
N ASP A 63 -2.18 30.24 28.08
CA ASP A 63 -2.85 30.15 26.78
C ASP A 63 -2.10 29.20 25.83
N PRO A 64 -2.68 28.04 25.45
CA PRO A 64 -2.05 27.10 24.53
C PRO A 64 -1.81 27.67 23.13
N ALA A 65 -2.60 28.65 22.69
CA ALA A 65 -2.47 29.22 21.34
C ALA A 65 -1.14 29.96 21.14
N THR A 66 -0.57 30.50 22.20
CA THR A 66 0.71 31.23 22.18
C THR A 66 1.92 30.33 22.36
N ASN A 67 1.72 29.06 22.71
CA ASN A 67 2.80 28.14 23.01
C ASN A 67 3.46 27.61 21.72
N ALA A 68 4.77 27.79 21.60
CA ALA A 68 5.53 27.38 20.43
C ALA A 68 5.53 25.87 20.18
N GLN A 69 5.49 25.05 21.24
CA GLN A 69 5.43 23.59 21.14
C GLN A 69 4.07 23.13 20.60
N VAL A 70 2.98 23.73 21.09
CA VAL A 70 1.62 23.49 20.57
C VAL A 70 1.53 23.83 19.08
N GLN A 71 2.10 24.97 18.66
CA GLN A 71 2.15 25.35 17.25
C GLN A 71 3.00 24.38 16.42
N ALA A 72 4.16 23.96 16.92
CA ALA A 72 5.04 23.01 16.24
C ALA A 72 4.37 21.64 16.05
N LEU A 73 3.77 21.09 17.12
CA LEU A 73 3.02 19.82 17.07
C LEU A 73 1.82 19.91 16.13
N SER A 74 1.10 21.03 16.13
CA SER A 74 -0.02 21.26 15.19
C SER A 74 0.46 21.29 13.74
N GLN A 75 1.62 21.88 13.47
CA GLN A 75 2.20 21.90 12.13
C GLN A 75 2.69 20.50 11.70
N GLN A 76 3.30 19.75 12.62
CA GLN A 76 3.71 18.36 12.39
C GLN A 76 2.49 17.48 12.07
N LEU A 77 1.37 17.64 12.78
CA LEU A 77 0.13 16.91 12.47
C LEU A 77 -0.35 17.17 11.05
N LYS A 78 -0.33 18.42 10.57
CA LYS A 78 -0.72 18.74 9.19
C LYS A 78 0.18 18.05 8.17
N THR A 79 1.49 18.01 8.43
CA THR A 79 2.43 17.30 7.56
C THR A 79 2.16 15.80 7.57
N LEU A 80 1.96 15.19 8.73
CA LEU A 80 1.66 13.76 8.86
C LEU A 80 0.32 13.37 8.23
N ASP A 81 -0.70 14.22 8.34
CA ASP A 81 -1.98 14.03 7.64
C ASP A 81 -1.78 13.99 6.12
N ALA A 82 -1.00 14.92 5.57
CA ALA A 82 -0.69 14.95 4.14
C ALA A 82 0.10 13.71 3.69
N GLU A 83 1.05 13.25 4.50
CA GLU A 83 1.80 12.02 4.26
C GLU A 83 0.88 10.79 4.28
N LEU A 84 -0.01 10.69 5.27
CA LEU A 84 -0.97 9.59 5.34
C LEU A 84 -1.88 9.55 4.11
N ILE A 85 -2.41 10.71 3.68
CA ILE A 85 -3.21 10.82 2.46
C ILE A 85 -2.41 10.33 1.24
N SER A 86 -1.13 10.72 1.14
CA SER A 86 -0.26 10.27 0.06
C SER A 86 -0.02 8.76 0.07
N CYS A 87 0.21 8.16 1.25
CA CYS A 87 0.35 6.72 1.42
C CYS A 87 -0.93 5.97 1.03
N GLU A 88 -2.10 6.45 1.47
CA GLU A 88 -3.40 5.84 1.16
C GLU A 88 -3.72 5.96 -0.34
N ALA A 89 -3.42 7.10 -0.98
CA ALA A 89 -3.56 7.27 -2.41
C ALA A 89 -2.64 6.32 -3.20
N SER A 90 -1.38 6.18 -2.79
CA SER A 90 -0.42 5.26 -3.42
C SER A 90 -0.85 3.79 -3.27
N TYR A 91 -1.39 3.43 -2.11
CA TYR A 91 -1.96 2.09 -1.89
C TYR A 91 -3.20 1.84 -2.77
N GLY A 92 -4.11 2.81 -2.89
CA GLY A 92 -5.26 2.71 -3.79
C GLY A 92 -4.86 2.58 -5.26
N ALA A 93 -3.85 3.34 -5.71
CA ALA A 93 -3.30 3.22 -7.06
C ALA A 93 -2.68 1.84 -7.30
N LEU A 94 -1.93 1.31 -6.32
CA LEU A 94 -1.39 -0.04 -6.39
C LEU A 94 -2.50 -1.11 -6.49
N GLN A 95 -3.58 -0.96 -5.74
CA GLN A 95 -4.71 -1.89 -5.82
C GLN A 95 -5.36 -1.88 -7.22
N ASN A 96 -5.55 -0.69 -7.79
CA ASN A 96 -6.10 -0.54 -9.14
C ASN A 96 -5.16 -1.12 -10.21
N GLU A 97 -3.84 -0.90 -10.09
CA GLU A 97 -2.82 -1.49 -10.96
C GLU A 97 -2.89 -3.01 -10.95
N LEU A 98 -2.95 -3.62 -9.76
CA LEU A 98 -3.01 -5.07 -9.61
C LEU A 98 -4.33 -5.67 -10.11
N ALA A 99 -5.45 -4.97 -9.92
CA ALA A 99 -6.75 -5.38 -10.43
C ALA A 99 -6.76 -5.39 -11.98
N ALA A 100 -6.33 -4.30 -12.61
CA ALA A 100 -6.27 -4.18 -14.06
C ALA A 100 -5.33 -5.22 -14.69
N ARG A 101 -4.22 -5.55 -14.02
CA ARG A 101 -3.28 -6.58 -14.47
C ARG A 101 -3.89 -7.97 -14.43
N THR A 102 -4.77 -8.25 -13.45
CA THR A 102 -5.47 -9.53 -13.33
C THR A 102 -6.49 -9.71 -14.44
N GLU A 103 -7.26 -8.66 -14.76
CA GLU A 103 -8.26 -8.65 -15.84
C GLU A 103 -7.65 -8.87 -17.23
N GLN A 104 -6.45 -8.33 -17.49
CA GLN A 104 -5.74 -8.57 -18.76
C GLN A 104 -5.27 -10.02 -18.95
N THR A 105 -4.89 -10.71 -17.87
CA THR A 105 -4.54 -12.14 -17.94
C THR A 105 -5.74 -13.02 -18.26
N ASP A 106 -6.94 -12.68 -17.75
CA ASP A 106 -8.16 -13.46 -17.97
C ASP A 106 -8.75 -13.29 -19.38
N GLU A 107 -8.48 -12.16 -20.06
CA GLU A 107 -8.89 -11.94 -21.45
C GLU A 107 -8.00 -12.69 -22.46
N VAL A 108 -6.69 -12.76 -22.21
CA VAL A 108 -5.72 -13.46 -23.08
C VAL A 108 -6.01 -14.98 -23.10
N ASP A 109 -6.32 -15.57 -21.95
CA ASP A 109 -6.62 -17.01 -21.82
C ASP A 109 -7.93 -17.41 -22.56
N LYS A 110 -8.91 -16.49 -22.64
CA LYS A 110 -10.14 -16.71 -23.41
C LYS A 110 -9.93 -16.64 -24.92
N THR A 111 -9.06 -15.75 -25.39
CA THR A 111 -8.77 -15.64 -26.83
C THR A 111 -8.00 -16.83 -27.37
N GLU A 112 -7.10 -17.43 -26.58
CA GLU A 112 -6.34 -18.63 -26.99
C GLU A 112 -7.22 -19.90 -27.03
N GLN A 113 -8.25 -20.00 -26.19
CA GLN A 113 -9.20 -21.12 -26.24
C GLN A 113 -10.12 -21.10 -27.47
N THR A 114 -10.56 -19.93 -27.93
CA THR A 114 -11.43 -19.83 -29.14
C THR A 114 -10.71 -20.20 -30.44
N ASP A 115 -9.39 -20.02 -30.50
CA ASP A 115 -8.60 -20.38 -31.69
C ASP A 115 -8.24 -21.88 -31.73
N GLN A 116 -8.24 -22.58 -30.58
CA GLN A 116 -7.98 -24.02 -30.52
C GLN A 116 -9.22 -24.90 -30.81
N GLU A 117 -10.45 -24.39 -30.65
CA GLU A 117 -11.68 -25.12 -30.98
C GLU A 117 -12.10 -25.00 -32.45
N SER A 118 -11.38 -24.22 -33.27
CA SER A 118 -11.72 -23.95 -34.68
C SER A 118 -10.86 -24.71 -35.71
N ILE A 119 -10.10 -25.74 -35.31
CA ILE A 119 -9.30 -26.63 -36.19
C ILE A 119 -9.76 -28.07 -36.03
#